data_AF-A0A7J6T7L2-F1
#
_entry.id   AF-A0A7J6T7L2-F1
#
_cell.length_a   1.000
_cell.length_b   1.000
_cell.length_c   1.000
_cell.angle_alpha   90.00
_cell.angle_beta   90.00
_cell.angle_gamma   90.00
#
_symmetry.space_group_name_H-M   'P 1'
#
loop_
_entity.id
_entity.type
_entity.pdbx_description
1 polymer ?
#
loop_
_entity_poly.entity_id
_entity_poly.type
_entity_poly.pdbx_seq_one_letter_code
_entity_poly.pdbx_strand_id
1 'polypeptide(L)'
;MNITDYHFDAVLEMFQQVFNELDIHPNAITDGLAELGRCRKLITTGCTVRMEVAKKNEEMGTDMMFVKVGYGEGLEDFIKRLFDLSKVDRRLKKFFQGRDLHRIRTALRAYLTERFGGPKEYKGRELEEIHRGL
;
A
#
# COMPACT_ATOMS: atom_id res chain seq x y z
N MET A 1 8.59 -11.12 -9.35
CA MET A 1 9.36 -9.93 -8.97
C MET A 1 8.56 -8.68 -9.31
N ASN A 2 8.42 -7.71 -8.40
CA ASN A 2 7.61 -6.50 -8.59
C ASN A 2 8.48 -5.34 -9.09
N ILE A 3 8.87 -5.42 -10.37
CA ILE A 3 9.59 -4.34 -11.05
C ILE A 3 8.56 -3.31 -11.53
N THR A 4 8.73 -2.06 -11.11
CA THR A 4 7.84 -0.94 -11.41
C THR A 4 8.51 -0.01 -12.40
N ASP A 5 7.79 1.01 -12.88
CA ASP A 5 8.41 2.04 -13.72
C ASP A 5 9.58 2.74 -13.04
N TYR A 6 9.47 3.01 -11.74
CA TYR A 6 10.58 3.57 -10.95
C TYR A 6 11.85 2.69 -11.02
N HIS A 7 11.69 1.38 -10.82
CA HIS A 7 12.83 0.45 -10.90
C HIS A 7 13.41 0.39 -12.32
N PHE A 8 12.56 0.49 -13.34
CA PHE A 8 12.98 0.50 -14.73
C PHE A 8 13.74 1.78 -15.10
N ASP A 9 13.26 2.93 -14.62
CA ASP A 9 13.91 4.24 -14.81
C ASP A 9 15.30 4.26 -14.17
N ALA A 10 15.42 3.76 -12.94
CA ALA A 10 16.71 3.63 -12.25
C ALA A 10 17.72 2.80 -13.07
N VAL A 11 17.28 1.72 -13.71
CA VAL A 11 18.14 0.91 -14.58
C VAL A 11 18.54 1.66 -15.85
N LEU A 12 17.62 2.40 -16.48
CA LEU A 12 17.95 3.24 -17.65
C LEU A 12 18.97 4.33 -17.30
N GLU A 13 18.84 4.94 -16.12
CA GLU A 13 19.82 5.92 -15.62
C GLU A 13 21.20 5.28 -15.43
N MET A 14 21.25 4.05 -14.89
CA MET A 14 22.51 3.31 -14.79
C MET A 14 23.13 3.02 -16.16
N PHE A 15 22.33 2.58 -17.15
CA PHE A 15 22.83 2.38 -18.52
C PHE A 15 23.35 3.68 -19.13
N GLN A 16 22.64 4.78 -18.96
CA GLN A 16 23.06 6.12 -19.42
C GLN A 16 24.40 6.54 -18.81
N GLN A 17 24.60 6.31 -17.50
CA GLN A 17 25.85 6.60 -16.81
C GLN A 17 26.99 5.75 -17.38
N VAL A 18 26.80 4.44 -17.50
CA VAL A 18 27.80 3.51 -18.06
C VAL A 18 28.15 3.88 -19.50
N PHE A 19 27.18 4.22 -20.34
CA PHE A 19 27.45 4.63 -21.72
C PHE A 19 28.26 5.92 -21.81
N ASN A 20 28.01 6.88 -20.91
CA ASN A 20 28.83 8.10 -20.82
C ASN A 20 30.27 7.77 -20.35
N GLU A 21 30.44 6.89 -19.38
CA GLU A 21 31.77 6.46 -18.89
C GLU A 21 32.58 5.73 -19.98
N LEU A 22 31.90 5.00 -20.85
CA LEU A 22 32.50 4.31 -22.00
C LEU A 22 32.73 5.22 -23.22
N ASP A 23 32.45 6.52 -23.10
CA ASP A 23 32.58 7.53 -24.16
C ASP A 23 31.82 7.14 -25.45
N ILE A 24 30.64 6.53 -25.30
CA ILE A 24 29.79 6.16 -26.43
C ILE A 24 29.23 7.43 -27.07
N HIS A 25 29.19 7.46 -28.40
CA HIS A 25 28.67 8.60 -29.14
C HIS A 25 27.21 8.94 -28.71
N PRO A 26 26.86 10.22 -28.46
CA PRO A 26 25.56 10.62 -27.92
C PRO A 26 24.32 10.08 -28.66
N ASN A 27 24.41 9.98 -29.99
CA ASN A 27 23.32 9.41 -30.79
C ASN A 27 23.12 7.91 -30.50
N ALA A 28 24.21 7.14 -30.35
CA ALA A 28 24.13 5.71 -30.06
C ALA A 28 23.62 5.45 -28.63
N ILE A 29 23.93 6.33 -27.68
CA ILE A 29 23.33 6.32 -26.34
C ILE A 29 21.82 6.52 -26.45
N THR A 30 21.39 7.54 -27.19
CA THR A 30 19.96 7.86 -27.38
C THR A 30 19.22 6.67 -27.99
N ASP A 31 19.78 6.09 -29.05
CA ASP A 31 19.21 4.92 -29.73
C ASP A 31 19.16 3.69 -28.81
N GLY A 32 20.22 3.46 -28.03
CA GLY A 32 20.29 2.37 -27.06
C GLY A 32 19.25 2.50 -25.95
N LEU A 33 19.09 3.69 -25.36
CA LEU A 33 18.06 3.94 -24.36
C LEU A 33 16.65 3.83 -24.93
N ALA A 34 16.44 4.29 -26.17
CA ALA A 34 15.16 4.15 -26.85
C ALA A 34 14.80 2.67 -27.04
N GLU A 35 15.77 1.83 -27.44
CA GLU A 35 15.58 0.39 -27.60
C GLU A 35 15.28 -0.30 -26.27
N LEU A 36 16.07 -0.01 -25.22
CA LEU A 36 15.80 -0.50 -23.88
C LEU A 36 14.40 -0.09 -23.42
N GLY A 37 14.01 1.17 -23.67
CA GLY A 37 12.69 1.71 -23.38
C GLY A 37 11.53 0.90 -23.99
N ARG A 38 11.72 0.24 -25.14
CA ARG A 38 10.68 -0.62 -25.75
C ARG A 38 10.36 -1.84 -24.88
N CYS A 39 11.34 -2.34 -24.12
CA CYS A 39 11.15 -3.47 -23.21
C CYS A 39 10.42 -3.11 -21.92
N ARG A 40 10.18 -1.82 -21.64
CA ARG A 40 9.51 -1.34 -20.40
C ARG A 40 8.23 -2.11 -20.12
N LYS A 41 7.30 -2.12 -21.08
CA LYS A 41 6.01 -2.80 -20.90
C LYS A 41 6.18 -4.29 -20.65
N LEU A 42 7.12 -4.96 -21.31
CA LEU A 42 7.36 -6.39 -21.10
C LEU A 42 7.81 -6.69 -19.66
N ILE A 43 8.54 -5.77 -19.04
CA ILE A 43 9.09 -5.92 -17.69
C ILE A 43 8.09 -5.46 -16.62
N THR A 44 7.42 -4.32 -16.82
CA THR A 44 6.56 -3.71 -15.79
C THR A 44 5.13 -4.27 -15.79
N THR A 45 4.60 -4.74 -16.93
CA THR A 45 3.19 -5.20 -17.04
C THR A 45 2.87 -6.28 -16.02
N GLY A 46 3.77 -7.23 -15.77
CA GLY A 46 3.53 -8.27 -14.77
C GLY A 46 3.29 -7.70 -13.37
N CYS A 47 4.01 -6.66 -12.97
CA CYS A 47 3.79 -5.97 -11.71
C CYS A 47 2.48 -5.17 -11.75
N THR A 48 2.23 -4.41 -12.82
CA THR A 48 1.02 -3.60 -13.00
C THR A 48 -0.24 -4.45 -12.91
N VAL A 49 -0.31 -5.57 -13.64
CA VAL A 49 -1.45 -6.49 -13.61
C VAL A 49 -1.66 -7.07 -12.21
N ARG A 50 -0.59 -7.48 -11.52
CA ARG A 50 -0.72 -7.99 -10.14
C ARG A 50 -1.23 -6.93 -9.17
N MET A 51 -0.77 -5.68 -9.32
CA MET A 51 -1.25 -4.57 -8.49
C MET A 51 -2.71 -4.22 -8.79
N GLU A 52 -3.12 -4.21 -10.05
CA GLU A 52 -4.51 -3.99 -10.45
C GLU A 52 -5.43 -5.11 -9.96
N VAL A 53 -5.00 -6.37 -10.07
CA VAL A 53 -5.74 -7.53 -9.55
C VAL A 53 -5.82 -7.48 -8.03
N ALA A 54 -4.74 -7.15 -7.32
CA ALA A 54 -4.76 -6.99 -5.88
C ALA A 54 -5.71 -5.87 -5.44
N LYS A 55 -5.64 -4.71 -6.11
CA LYS A 55 -6.55 -3.58 -5.86
C LYS A 55 -8.00 -3.96 -6.12
N LYS A 56 -8.28 -4.63 -7.23
CA LYS A 56 -9.63 -5.09 -7.57
C LYS A 56 -10.13 -6.13 -6.57
N ASN A 57 -9.27 -7.04 -6.12
CA ASN A 57 -9.61 -8.02 -5.09
C ASN A 57 -9.88 -7.35 -3.74
N GLU A 58 -9.15 -6.29 -3.40
CA GLU A 58 -9.42 -5.48 -2.22
C GLU A 58 -10.76 -4.72 -2.33
N GLU A 59 -11.04 -4.11 -3.48
CA GLU A 59 -12.32 -3.45 -3.79
C GLU A 59 -13.50 -4.43 -3.73
N MET A 60 -13.31 -5.65 -4.24
CA MET A 60 -14.31 -6.72 -4.24
C MET A 60 -14.36 -7.51 -2.92
N GLY A 61 -13.47 -7.24 -1.96
CA GLY A 61 -13.36 -7.99 -0.70
C GLY A 61 -12.87 -9.43 -0.86
N THR A 62 -12.36 -9.81 -2.05
CA THR A 62 -11.86 -11.16 -2.39
C THR A 62 -10.38 -11.34 -2.12
N ASP A 63 -9.66 -10.31 -1.66
CA ASP A 63 -8.26 -10.47 -1.24
C ASP A 63 -8.11 -11.32 0.03
N MET A 64 -9.23 -11.64 0.71
CA MET A 64 -9.30 -12.49 1.90
C MET A 64 -8.31 -12.07 2.97
N MET A 65 -8.08 -10.76 3.10
CA MET A 65 -7.12 -10.19 4.04
C MET A 65 -7.45 -10.62 5.48
N PHE A 66 -8.73 -10.80 5.80
CA PHE A 66 -9.19 -11.31 7.09
C PHE A 66 -8.59 -12.69 7.41
N VAL A 67 -8.46 -13.56 6.41
CA VAL A 67 -7.79 -14.86 6.56
C VAL A 67 -6.29 -14.68 6.70
N LYS A 68 -5.68 -13.84 5.86
CA LYS A 68 -4.22 -13.61 5.85
C LYS A 68 -3.71 -13.05 7.18
N VAL A 69 -4.51 -12.23 7.87
CA VAL A 69 -4.16 -11.67 9.19
C VAL A 69 -4.46 -12.63 10.34
N GLY A 70 -4.94 -13.85 10.10
CA GLY A 70 -5.27 -14.80 11.16
C GLY A 70 -6.66 -14.60 11.76
N TYR A 71 -7.64 -14.24 10.93
CA TYR A 71 -9.04 -14.04 11.32
C TYR A 71 -9.19 -12.99 12.43
N GLY A 72 -10.17 -13.17 13.32
CA GLY A 72 -10.48 -12.21 14.39
C GLY A 72 -9.37 -12.08 15.42
N GLU A 73 -8.64 -13.15 15.71
CA GLU A 73 -7.56 -13.14 16.72
C GLU A 73 -6.39 -12.28 16.26
N GLY A 74 -5.87 -12.53 15.05
CA GLY A 74 -4.72 -11.76 14.57
C GLY A 74 -5.09 -10.31 14.23
N LEU A 75 -6.35 -10.02 13.89
CA LEU A 75 -6.84 -8.65 13.75
C LEU A 75 -6.91 -7.92 15.10
N GLU A 76 -7.40 -8.58 16.17
CA GLU A 76 -7.42 -7.99 17.53
C GLU A 76 -6.00 -7.70 18.02
N ASP A 77 -5.05 -8.62 17.77
CA ASP A 77 -3.64 -8.42 18.11
C ASP A 77 -3.00 -7.26 17.36
N PHE A 78 -3.28 -7.13 16.06
CA PHE A 78 -2.84 -5.99 15.25
C PHE A 78 -3.38 -4.67 15.80
N ILE A 79 -4.70 -4.60 16.05
CA ILE A 79 -5.35 -3.40 16.57
C ILE A 79 -4.80 -3.04 17.95
N LYS A 80 -4.57 -4.03 18.83
CA LYS A 80 -3.97 -3.79 20.14
C LYS A 80 -2.60 -3.11 19.98
N ARG A 81 -1.73 -3.64 19.13
CA ARG A 81 -0.40 -3.05 18.87
C ARG A 81 -0.49 -1.64 18.30
N LEU A 82 -1.42 -1.40 17.37
CA LEU A 82 -1.67 -0.07 16.79
C LEU A 82 -2.03 0.97 17.87
N PHE A 83 -2.92 0.61 18.80
CA PHE A 83 -3.30 1.51 19.90
C PHE A 83 -2.19 1.69 20.94
N ASP A 84 -1.39 0.65 21.20
CA ASP A 84 -0.24 0.77 22.09
C ASP A 84 0.79 1.76 21.50
N LEU A 85 1.00 1.75 20.17
CA LEU A 85 1.82 2.74 19.46
C LEU A 85 1.20 4.15 19.44
N SER A 86 -0.10 4.28 19.20
CA SER A 86 -0.75 5.60 19.14
C SER A 86 -0.78 6.33 20.49
N LYS A 87 -0.80 5.58 21.60
CA LYS A 87 -0.73 6.14 22.96
C LYS A 87 0.62 6.78 23.29
N VAL A 88 1.71 6.25 22.72
CA VAL A 88 3.06 6.77 22.96
C VAL A 88 3.44 7.91 22.00
N ASP A 89 2.82 7.98 20.82
CA ASP A 89 3.04 9.08 19.88
C ASP A 89 2.32 10.37 20.33
N ARG A 90 3.11 11.39 20.69
CA ARG A 90 2.60 12.71 21.13
C ARG A 90 1.72 13.42 20.09
N ARG A 91 1.96 13.20 18.79
CA ARG A 91 1.19 13.82 17.69
C ARG A 91 -0.21 13.24 17.62
N LEU A 92 -0.36 11.95 17.90
CA LEU A 92 -1.63 11.23 17.86
C LEU A 92 -2.39 11.32 19.18
N LYS A 93 -1.68 11.29 20.31
CA LYS A 93 -2.26 11.25 21.65
C LYS A 93 -3.35 12.30 21.89
N LYS A 94 -3.19 13.52 21.36
CA LYS A 94 -4.15 14.63 21.53
C LYS A 94 -5.55 14.33 20.96
N PHE A 95 -5.65 13.56 19.88
CA PHE A 95 -6.93 13.23 19.25
C PHE A 95 -7.76 12.23 20.06
N PHE A 96 -7.10 11.54 20.99
CA PHE A 96 -7.66 10.46 21.79
C PHE A 96 -7.96 10.87 23.24
N GLN A 97 -7.64 12.11 23.64
CA GLN A 97 -7.89 12.62 24.99
C GLN A 97 -9.40 12.70 25.28
N GLY A 98 -9.84 12.14 26.41
CA GLY A 98 -11.24 12.13 26.81
C GLY A 98 -12.16 11.24 25.95
N ARG A 99 -11.59 10.43 25.04
CA ARG A 99 -12.36 9.49 24.21
C ARG A 99 -12.36 8.09 24.79
N ASP A 100 -13.43 7.35 24.55
CA ASP A 100 -13.53 5.94 24.89
C ASP A 100 -12.73 5.09 23.88
N LEU A 101 -11.49 4.77 24.24
CA LEU A 101 -10.61 3.95 23.39
C LEU A 101 -11.12 2.53 23.22
N HIS A 102 -11.85 1.99 24.18
CA HIS A 102 -12.41 0.66 24.05
C HIS A 102 -13.47 0.64 22.95
N ARG A 103 -14.38 1.63 22.97
CA ARG A 103 -15.40 1.79 21.92
C ARG A 103 -14.79 2.05 20.54
N ILE A 104 -13.75 2.89 20.44
CA ILE A 104 -13.06 3.13 19.16
C ILE A 104 -12.38 1.85 18.67
N ARG A 105 -11.73 1.09 19.56
CA ARG A 105 -11.08 -0.17 19.22
C ARG A 105 -12.07 -1.19 18.67
N THR A 106 -13.22 -1.34 19.34
CA THR A 106 -14.30 -2.24 18.91
C THR A 106 -14.88 -1.81 17.55
N ALA A 107 -15.09 -0.51 17.34
CA ALA A 107 -15.58 0.01 16.07
C ALA A 107 -14.56 -0.19 14.94
N LEU A 108 -13.27 0.06 15.19
CA LEU A 108 -12.20 -0.17 14.23
C LEU A 108 -12.06 -1.67 13.88
N ARG A 109 -12.22 -2.56 14.87
CA ARG A 109 -12.22 -4.00 14.62
C ARG A 109 -13.35 -4.40 13.68
N ALA A 110 -14.58 -4.01 13.98
CA ALA A 110 -15.73 -4.30 13.12
C ALA A 110 -15.53 -3.72 11.70
N TYR A 111 -15.00 -2.50 11.59
CA TYR A 111 -14.69 -1.86 10.32
C TYR A 111 -13.66 -2.66 9.50
N LEU A 112 -12.53 -3.02 10.13
CA LEU A 112 -11.46 -3.76 9.46
C LEU A 112 -11.87 -5.20 9.15
N THR A 113 -12.65 -5.87 10.00
CA THR A 113 -13.22 -7.20 9.72
C THR A 113 -14.00 -7.14 8.42
N GLU A 114 -14.94 -6.20 8.28
CA GLU A 114 -15.75 -6.07 7.07
C GLU A 114 -14.89 -5.69 5.85
N ARG A 115 -13.99 -4.71 5.99
CA ARG A 115 -13.15 -4.25 4.88
C ARG A 115 -12.16 -5.33 4.40
N PHE A 116 -11.71 -6.20 5.30
CA PHE A 116 -10.79 -7.29 4.99
C PHE A 116 -11.48 -8.56 4.48
N GLY A 117 -12.80 -8.52 4.26
CA GLY A 117 -13.56 -9.64 3.70
C GLY A 117 -14.06 -10.65 4.75
N GLY A 118 -14.10 -10.25 6.03
CA GLY A 118 -14.76 -10.98 7.10
C GLY A 118 -16.26 -10.68 7.20
N PRO A 119 -16.94 -11.16 8.25
CA PRO A 119 -18.36 -10.89 8.48
C PRO A 119 -18.69 -9.39 8.53
N LYS A 120 -19.82 -9.00 7.95
CA LYS A 120 -20.31 -7.61 7.99
C LYS A 120 -20.82 -7.25 9.38
N GLU A 121 -19.95 -6.67 10.20
CA GLU A 121 -20.23 -6.31 11.58
C GLU A 121 -20.24 -4.79 11.83
N TYR A 122 -19.76 -3.97 10.88
CA TYR A 122 -19.63 -2.54 11.12
C TYR A 122 -20.98 -1.82 11.01
N LYS A 123 -21.43 -1.28 12.14
CA LYS A 123 -22.66 -0.46 12.26
C LYS A 123 -22.36 0.98 12.67
N GLY A 124 -21.11 1.40 12.48
CA GLY A 124 -20.67 2.75 12.84
C GLY A 124 -21.06 3.77 11.78
N ARG A 125 -20.73 5.04 12.06
CA ARG A 125 -20.92 6.15 11.12
C ARG A 125 -19.89 6.07 9.98
N GLU A 126 -20.17 6.80 8.90
CA GLU A 126 -19.23 6.94 7.79
C GLU A 126 -17.91 7.55 8.26
N LEU A 127 -16.79 7.05 7.73
CA LEU A 127 -15.46 7.53 8.15
C LEU A 127 -15.29 9.03 7.88
N GLU A 128 -15.82 9.53 6.78
CA GLU A 128 -15.79 10.96 6.45
C GLU A 128 -16.49 11.80 7.54
N GLU A 129 -17.64 11.34 8.03
CA GLU A 129 -18.38 12.01 9.09
C GLU A 129 -17.61 11.99 10.42
N ILE A 130 -16.99 10.85 10.76
CA ILE A 130 -16.27 10.67 12.02
C ILE A 130 -15.01 11.54 12.08
N HIS A 131 -14.32 11.75 10.95
CA HIS A 131 -13.06 12.49 10.90
C HIS A 131 -13.23 13.96 10.48
N ARG A 132 -14.47 14.42 10.28
CA ARG A 132 -14.75 15.79 9.87
C ARG A 132 -14.27 16.81 10.91
N GLY A 133 -13.38 17.71 10.50
CA GLY A 133 -12.89 18.80 11.33
C GLY A 133 -11.86 18.41 12.41
N LEU A 134 -11.26 17.23 12.28
CA LEU A 134 -10.05 16.84 13.04
C LEU A 134 -8.77 17.31 12.35
#